data_AF-A0A7Y5PMG0-F1
#
_entry.id   AF-A0A7Y5PMG0-F1
#
_cell.length_a   1.000
_cell.length_b   1.000
_cell.length_c   1.000
_cell.angle_alpha   90.00
_cell.angle_beta   90.00
_cell.angle_gamma   90.00
#
_symmetry.space_group_name_H-M   'P 1'
#
loop_
_entity.id
_entity.type
_entity.pdbx_description
1 polymer ?
#
loop_
_entity_poly.entity_id
_entity_poly.type
_entity_poly.pdbx_seq_one_letter_code
_entity_poly.pdbx_strand_id
1 'polypeptide(L)' 'MKVCIVGAGAIGGFIGTRLAASGVNVSAWARGATLAALQQHGWRLQTAQGLVQ' A
#
# COMPACT_ATOMS: atom_id res chain seq x y z
N MET A 1 16.12 3.90 0.00
CA MET A 1 15.83 2.57 0.59
C MET A 1 14.68 1.92 -0.16
N LYS A 2 14.69 0.60 -0.33
CA LYS A 2 13.61 -0.16 -1.01
C LYS A 2 12.96 -1.12 -0.01
N VAL A 3 11.62 -1.13 0.05
CA VAL A 3 10.86 -1.96 1.00
C VAL A 3 9.85 -2.81 0.24
N CYS A 4 9.74 -4.09 0.57
CA CYS A 4 8.71 -4.96 0.04
C CYS A 4 7.76 -5.41 1.16
N ILE A 5 6.46 -5.20 0.97
CA ILE A 5 5.41 -5.67 1.87
C ILE A 5 4.85 -7.00 1.32
N VAL A 6 4.98 -8.07 2.10
CA VAL A 6 4.41 -9.38 1.77
C VAL A 6 2.96 -9.42 2.28
N GLY A 7 2.01 -9.17 1.38
CA GLY A 7 0.58 -9.11 1.67
C GLY A 7 0.10 -7.71 2.08
N ALA A 8 -0.79 -7.12 1.27
CA ALA A 8 -1.45 -5.84 1.56
C ALA A 8 -2.83 -6.04 2.22
N GLY A 9 -2.86 -6.75 3.35
CA GLY A 9 -4.02 -6.83 4.24
C GLY A 9 -4.14 -5.57 5.11
N ALA A 10 -4.87 -5.65 6.24
CA ALA A 10 -5.09 -4.48 7.11
C ALA A 10 -3.78 -3.77 7.52
N ILE A 11 -2.84 -4.50 8.11
CA ILE A 11 -1.58 -3.93 8.60
C ILE A 11 -0.59 -3.66 7.46
N GLY A 12 -0.46 -4.58 6.51
CA GLY A 12 0.43 -4.39 5.35
C GLY A 12 0.03 -3.21 4.48
N GLY A 13 -1.28 -3.00 4.26
CA GLY A 13 -1.81 -1.83 3.58
C GLY A 13 -1.60 -0.53 4.36
N PHE A 14 -1.81 -0.55 5.68
CA PHE A 14 -1.57 0.61 6.54
C PHE A 14 -0.11 1.06 6.53
N ILE A 15 0.83 0.14 6.74
CA ILE A 15 2.27 0.42 6.73
C ILE A 15 2.73 0.79 5.32
N GLY A 16 2.35 0.00 4.31
CA GLY A 16 2.76 0.19 2.92
C GLY A 16 2.35 1.55 2.38
N THR A 17 1.10 1.97 2.64
CA THR A 17 0.62 3.29 2.20
C THR A 17 1.35 4.43 2.90
N ARG A 18 1.60 4.33 4.22
CA ARG A 18 2.34 5.39 4.94
C ARG A 18 3.80 5.50 4.51
N LEU A 19 4.45 4.38 4.20
CA LEU A 19 5.81 4.37 3.65
C LEU A 19 5.83 4.93 2.22
N ALA A 20 4.86 4.57 1.38
CA ALA A 20 4.76 5.13 0.03
C ALA A 20 4.54 6.65 0.07
N ALA A 21 3.62 7.11 0.92
CA ALA A 21 3.33 8.54 1.11
C ALA A 21 4.51 9.35 1.67
N SER A 22 5.47 8.70 2.35
CA SER A 22 6.70 9.37 2.82
C SER A 22 7.83 9.36 1.78
N GLY A 23 7.57 8.91 0.55
CA GLY A 23 8.54 8.89 -0.55
C GLY A 23 9.47 7.67 -0.55
N VAL A 24 9.20 6.66 0.27
CA VAL A 24 9.95 5.40 0.22
C VAL A 24 9.52 4.61 -1.03
N ASN A 25 10.49 3.97 -1.69
CA ASN A 25 10.18 3.06 -2.78
C ASN A 25 9.64 1.73 -2.20
N VAL A 26 8.32 1.56 -2.26
CA VAL A 26 7.60 0.43 -1.68
C VAL A 26 6.98 -0.44 -2.77
N SER A 27 7.32 -1.73 -2.76
CA SER A 27 6.66 -2.77 -3.55
C SER A 27 5.77 -3.66 -2.67
N ALA A 28 4.84 -4.38 -3.29
CA ALA A 28 4.02 -5.38 -2.60
C ALA A 28 4.12 -6.74 -3.30
N TRP A 29 4.17 -7.81 -2.51
CA TRP A 29 3.82 -9.14 -2.98
C TRP A 29 2.36 -9.42 -2.61
N ALA A 30 1.49 -9.53 -3.61
CA ALA A 30 0.06 -9.73 -3.45
C ALA A 30 -0.47 -10.66 -4.55
N ARG A 31 -1.70 -11.15 -4.40
CA ARG A 31 -2.37 -12.03 -5.35
C ARG A 31 -3.82 -11.63 -5.58
N GLY A 32 -4.40 -12.09 -6.68
CA GLY A 32 -5.82 -11.92 -6.99
C GLY A 32 -6.28 -10.47 -6.96
N ALA A 33 -7.44 -10.23 -6.35
CA ALA A 33 -8.06 -8.90 -6.28
C ALA A 33 -7.19 -7.84 -5.61
N THR A 34 -6.40 -8.20 -4.59
CA THR A 34 -5.49 -7.24 -3.92
C THR A 34 -4.39 -6.76 -4.85
N LEU A 35 -3.78 -7.66 -5.64
CA LEU A 35 -2.77 -7.28 -6.62
C LEU A 35 -3.36 -6.37 -7.71
N ALA A 36 -4.52 -6.74 -8.26
CA ALA A 36 -5.21 -5.94 -9.25
C ALA A 36 -5.54 -4.53 -8.74
N ALA A 37 -6.04 -4.42 -7.50
CA ALA A 37 -6.35 -3.14 -6.88
C ALA A 37 -5.09 -2.27 -6.66
N LEU A 38 -3.97 -2.86 -6.24
CA LEU A 38 -2.70 -2.13 -6.09
C LEU A 38 -2.16 -1.64 -7.44
N GLN A 39 -2.29 -2.44 -8.50
CA GLN A 39 -1.87 -2.04 -9.85
C GLN A 39 -2.74 -0.91 -10.42
N GLN A 40 -4.05 -0.95 -10.17
CA GLN A 40 -5.00 0.04 -10.69
C GLN A 40 -5.00 1.35 -9.91
N HIS A 41 -4.86 1.28 -8.58
CA HIS A 41 -5.09 2.43 -7.70
C HIS A 41 -3.87 2.84 -6.88
N GLY A 42 -2.79 2.07 -6.93
CA GLY A 42 -1.65 2.23 -6.05
C GLY A 42 -1.99 1.91 -4.59
N TRP A 43 -1.14 2.41 -3.70
CA TRP A 43 -1.38 2.36 -2.26
C TRP A 43 -2.52 3.30 -1.88
N ARG A 44 -3.40 2.85 -0.98
CA ARG A 44 -4.54 3.64 -0.51
C ARG A 44 -4.86 3.31 0.94
N LEU A 45 -5.12 4.35 1.71
CA LEU A 45 -5.56 4.24 3.09
C LEU A 45 -6.62 5.29 3.38
N GLN A 46 -7.84 4.86 3.67
CA GLN A 46 -8.88 5.74 4.18
C GLN A 46 -8.63 5.98 5.68
N THR A 47 -8.54 7.24 6.06
CA THR A 47 -8.39 7.68 7.45
C THR A 47 -9.55 8.60 7.85
N ALA A 48 -9.66 8.94 9.13
CA ALA A 48 -10.64 9.91 9.60
C ALA A 48 -10.43 11.31 8.97
N GLN A 49 -9.19 11.61 8.54
CA GLN A 49 -8.81 12.88 7.92
C GLN A 49 -8.95 12.86 6.39
N GLY A 50 -9.24 11.70 5.78
CA GLY A 50 -9.37 11.53 4.33
C GLY A 50 -8.52 10.41 3.75
N LEU A 51 -8.46 10.36 2.42
CA LEU A 51 -7.71 9.36 1.67
C LEU A 51 -6.22 9.74 1.60
N VAL A 52 -5.36 8.79 1.95
CA VAL A 52 -3.90 8.88 1.76
C VAL A 52 -3.51 7.93 0.63
N GLN A 53 -2.71 8.41 -0.33
CA GLN A 53 -2.17 7.65 -1.46
C GLN A 53 -0.68 7.90 -1.62
#